data_AF-A0A6J0ALN2-F1
#
_entry.id   AF-A0A6J0ALN2-F1
#
_cell.length_a   1.000
_cell.length_b   1.000
_cell.length_c   1.000
_cell.angle_alpha   90.00
_cell.angle_beta   90.00
_cell.angle_gamma   90.00
#
_symmetry.space_group_name_H-M   'P 1'
#
loop_
_entity.id
_entity.type
_entity.pdbx_description
1 polymer ?
#
loop_
_entity_poly.entity_id
_entity_poly.type
_entity_poly.pdbx_seq_one_letter_code
_entity_poly.pdbx_strand_id
1 'polypeptide(L)'
;MEYWSRQGAECQQSLLPALITTGNYGNEREKRGAPKDQKTVGYCVQFRLGPIPRSCQQVKAPHAQWMRYLTQGHTVCVRCEWPAQDARSRRCYGDGGGAGGHQLLLWQAAGHPRCRGTWERLGQLRDCSCPEVHSLVFI
;
A
#
# COMPACT_ATOMS: atom_id res chain seq x y z
N MET A 1 -8.03 -14.74 7.62
CA MET A 1 -6.70 -15.33 7.46
C MET A 1 -5.78 -14.56 8.40
N GLU A 2 -5.28 -15.22 9.44
CA GLU A 2 -4.37 -14.61 10.40
C GLU A 2 -2.95 -15.03 10.00
N TYR A 3 -2.09 -14.07 9.66
CA TYR A 3 -0.73 -14.32 9.16
C TYR A 3 0.23 -14.63 10.31
N TRP A 4 -0.08 -15.63 11.13
CA TRP A 4 0.84 -16.13 12.15
C TRP A 4 1.63 -17.32 11.59
N SER A 5 2.95 -17.25 11.68
CA SER A 5 3.78 -18.45 11.59
C SER A 5 3.49 -19.34 12.81
N ARG A 6 3.58 -20.67 12.67
CA ARG A 6 3.35 -21.63 13.77
C ARG A 6 4.29 -21.46 14.98
N GLN A 7 5.21 -20.50 14.93
CA GLN A 7 6.24 -20.21 15.94
C GLN A 7 6.08 -18.82 16.59
N GLY A 8 5.01 -18.07 16.31
CA GLY A 8 4.76 -16.78 16.96
C GLY A 8 5.71 -15.65 16.55
N ALA A 9 6.56 -15.88 15.55
CA ALA A 9 7.38 -14.83 14.94
C ALA A 9 6.52 -14.06 13.93
N GLU A 10 6.47 -12.74 14.09
CA GLU A 10 5.94 -11.80 13.09
C GLU A 10 6.72 -12.03 11.78
N CYS A 11 6.03 -12.48 10.73
CA CYS A 11 6.66 -12.73 9.43
C CYS A 11 7.42 -11.46 9.02
N GLN A 12 8.74 -11.56 8.80
CA GLN A 12 9.58 -10.42 8.45
C GLN A 12 8.90 -9.59 7.35
N GLN A 13 8.43 -8.40 7.72
CA GLN A 13 7.57 -7.55 6.90
C GLN A 13 8.23 -7.18 5.55
N SER A 14 9.56 -7.27 5.46
CA SER A 14 10.35 -7.02 4.25
C SER A 14 10.24 -8.12 3.19
N LEU A 15 9.80 -9.34 3.55
CA LEU A 15 9.69 -10.48 2.63
C LEU A 15 8.33 -10.53 1.91
N LEU A 16 7.32 -9.84 2.43
CA LEU A 16 5.98 -9.84 1.87
C LEU A 16 5.75 -8.59 1.01
N PRO A 17 5.17 -8.73 -0.19
CA PRO A 17 4.86 -7.57 -1.02
C PRO A 17 3.77 -6.75 -0.35
N ALA A 18 3.94 -5.43 -0.35
CA ALA A 18 2.89 -4.51 0.05
C ALA A 18 1.70 -4.63 -0.90
N LEU A 19 0.50 -4.86 -0.35
CA LEU A 19 -0.71 -4.95 -1.13
C LEU A 19 -1.35 -3.57 -1.28
N ILE A 20 -1.59 -3.16 -2.53
CA ILE A 20 -2.12 -1.82 -2.85
C ILE A 20 -3.33 -1.86 -3.76
N THR A 21 -4.19 -0.85 -3.59
CA THR A 21 -5.33 -0.57 -4.47
C THR A 21 -5.48 0.93 -4.71
N THR A 22 -6.38 1.32 -5.62
CA THR A 22 -6.69 2.72 -5.94
C THR A 22 -7.28 3.48 -4.75
N GLY A 23 -6.94 4.78 -4.65
CA GLY A 23 -7.48 5.72 -3.66
C GLY A 23 -8.99 5.67 -3.48
N ASN A 24 -9.75 5.54 -4.58
CA ASN A 24 -11.22 5.52 -4.55
C ASN A 24 -11.79 4.29 -3.82
N TYR A 25 -11.08 3.16 -3.88
CA TYR A 25 -11.52 1.94 -3.20
C TYR A 25 -11.49 2.08 -1.67
N GLY A 26 -10.58 2.91 -1.13
CA GLY A 26 -10.51 3.21 0.30
C GLY A 26 -11.66 4.10 0.80
N ASN A 27 -12.18 4.99 -0.06
CA ASN A 27 -13.27 5.90 0.28
C ASN A 27 -14.66 5.23 0.26
N GLU A 28 -14.82 4.17 -0.53
CA GLU A 28 -16.07 3.39 -0.64
C GLU A 28 -16.25 2.35 0.48
N ARG A 29 -15.20 2.06 1.27
CA ARG A 29 -15.35 1.26 2.50
C ARG A 29 -15.91 2.13 3.62
N GLU A 30 -17.17 1.88 3.96
CA GLU A 30 -17.70 2.26 5.27
C GLU A 30 -16.76 1.68 6.34
N LYS A 31 -16.23 2.53 7.23
CA LYS A 31 -15.25 2.18 8.28
C LYS A 31 -15.87 1.31 9.38
N ARG A 32 -16.50 0.18 9.01
CA ARG A 32 -17.17 -0.76 9.91
C ARG A 32 -16.10 -1.38 10.83
N GLY A 33 -16.17 -1.04 12.12
CA GLY A 33 -15.23 -1.53 13.13
C GLY A 33 -14.11 -0.55 13.51
N ALA A 34 -14.03 0.63 12.88
CA ALA A 34 -13.17 1.69 13.40
C ALA A 34 -13.76 2.22 14.73
N PRO A 35 -12.93 2.45 15.77
CA PRO A 35 -13.39 3.05 17.02
C PRO A 35 -14.08 4.39 16.72
N LYS A 36 -15.36 4.54 17.11
CA LYS A 36 -16.22 5.69 16.76
C LYS A 36 -15.70 7.06 17.22
N ASP A 37 -14.70 7.10 18.10
CA ASP A 37 -14.19 8.33 18.74
C ASP A 37 -12.78 8.76 18.29
N GLN A 38 -12.11 7.99 17.43
CA GLN A 38 -10.83 8.42 16.87
C GLN A 38 -11.05 8.73 15.40
N LYS A 39 -10.94 10.02 15.03
CA LYS A 39 -10.40 10.38 13.71
C LYS A 39 -9.16 9.51 13.57
N THR A 40 -9.25 8.42 12.80
CA THR A 40 -8.14 7.52 12.57
C THR A 40 -7.10 8.35 11.84
N VAL A 41 -6.17 8.93 12.60
CA VAL A 41 -5.04 9.69 12.07
C VAL A 41 -4.14 8.65 11.41
N GLY A 42 -4.51 8.27 10.19
CA GLY A 42 -3.67 7.49 9.31
C GLY A 42 -2.43 8.28 8.96
N TYR A 43 -1.45 7.61 8.40
CA TYR A 43 -0.29 8.26 7.81
C TYR A 43 -0.16 7.84 6.36
N CYS A 44 0.60 8.59 5.60
CA CYS A 44 0.82 8.35 4.20
C CYS A 44 2.30 8.10 3.96
N VAL A 45 2.61 7.17 3.07
CA VAL A 45 3.99 6.85 2.69
C VAL A 45 4.16 7.15 1.22
N GLN A 46 5.22 7.89 0.90
CA GLN A 46 5.58 8.19 -0.47
C GLN A 46 6.55 7.14 -0.97
N PHE A 47 6.26 6.60 -2.14
CA PHE A 47 7.11 5.63 -2.81
C PHE A 47 7.42 6.07 -4.23
N ARG A 48 8.63 5.82 -4.68
CA ARG A 48 9.02 5.97 -6.08
C ARG A 48 8.90 4.64 -6.79
N LEU A 49 8.09 4.59 -7.84
CA LEU A 49 7.86 3.36 -8.61
C LEU A 49 9.13 2.93 -9.36
N GLY A 50 9.48 1.66 -9.23
CA GLY A 50 10.46 0.99 -10.08
C GLY A 50 9.90 0.64 -11.46
N PRO A 51 10.57 -0.26 -12.20
CA PRO A 51 10.09 -0.74 -13.49
C PRO A 51 8.69 -1.37 -13.39
N ILE A 52 7.78 -0.93 -14.25
CA ILE A 52 6.40 -1.43 -14.28
C ILE A 52 6.29 -2.57 -15.29
N PRO A 53 5.81 -3.77 -14.89
CA PRO A 53 5.68 -4.87 -15.83
C PRO A 53 4.52 -4.64 -16.80
N ARG A 54 4.62 -5.21 -18.00
CA ARG A 54 3.57 -5.16 -19.04
C ARG A 54 2.23 -5.73 -18.55
N SER A 55 2.25 -6.63 -17.57
CA SER A 55 1.04 -7.18 -16.94
C SER A 55 0.15 -6.10 -16.31
N CYS A 56 0.72 -4.99 -15.81
CA CYS A 56 -0.04 -3.85 -15.29
C CYS A 56 -0.72 -3.03 -16.39
N GLN A 57 -0.15 -3.02 -17.60
CA GLN A 57 -0.67 -2.26 -18.75
C GLN A 57 -1.78 -3.02 -19.50
N GLN A 58 -1.72 -4.35 -19.51
CA GLN A 58 -2.66 -5.22 -20.24
C GLN A 58 -3.96 -5.54 -19.47
N VAL A 59 -4.18 -4.89 -18.33
CA VAL A 59 -5.34 -5.17 -17.47
C VAL A 59 -6.63 -4.73 -18.14
N LYS A 60 -7.58 -5.64 -18.37
CA LYS A 60 -8.88 -5.34 -18.99
C LYS A 60 -10.01 -5.06 -17.97
N ALA A 61 -9.85 -5.50 -16.73
CA ALA A 61 -10.90 -5.40 -15.73
C ALA A 61 -11.12 -3.94 -15.28
N PRO A 62 -12.38 -3.44 -15.22
CA PRO A 62 -12.68 -2.04 -14.86
C PRO A 62 -12.08 -1.60 -13.52
N HIS A 63 -12.22 -2.43 -12.47
CA HIS A 63 -11.70 -2.15 -11.13
C HIS A 63 -10.16 -2.08 -11.04
N ALA A 64 -9.47 -2.48 -12.09
CA ALA A 64 -8.02 -2.61 -12.14
C ALA A 64 -7.38 -1.71 -13.22
N GLN A 65 -8.17 -0.85 -13.86
CA GLN A 65 -7.69 0.11 -14.86
C GLN A 65 -6.66 1.10 -14.31
N TRP A 66 -6.71 1.39 -13.00
CA TRP A 66 -5.75 2.27 -12.34
C TRP A 66 -4.30 1.83 -12.50
N MET A 67 -4.07 0.52 -12.66
CA MET A 67 -2.73 -0.08 -12.84
C MET A 67 -2.06 0.38 -14.13
N ARG A 68 -2.84 0.80 -15.14
CA ARG A 68 -2.32 1.29 -16.43
C ARG A 68 -1.64 2.65 -16.30
N TYR A 69 -1.96 3.42 -15.26
CA TYR A 69 -1.36 4.73 -15.00
C TYR A 69 -0.07 4.64 -14.18
N LEU A 70 0.32 3.44 -13.74
CA LEU A 70 1.60 3.23 -13.07
C LEU A 70 2.72 3.41 -14.09
N THR A 71 3.63 4.33 -13.79
CA THR A 71 4.76 4.66 -14.65
C THR A 71 6.03 4.63 -13.81
N GLN A 72 7.10 4.08 -14.38
CA GLN A 72 8.40 4.01 -13.71
C GLN A 72 8.89 5.42 -13.37
N GLY A 73 9.48 5.56 -12.17
CA GLY A 73 10.04 6.81 -11.68
C GLY A 73 9.02 7.77 -11.07
N HIS A 74 7.71 7.55 -11.28
CA HIS A 74 6.66 8.37 -10.65
C HIS A 74 6.60 8.14 -9.14
N THR A 75 6.26 9.21 -8.42
CA THR A 75 6.01 9.13 -6.99
C THR A 75 4.53 8.88 -6.75
N VAL A 76 4.22 7.82 -6.00
CA VAL A 76 2.88 7.48 -5.55
C VAL A 76 2.75 7.73 -4.06
N CYS A 77 1.55 8.12 -3.63
CA CYS A 77 1.25 8.37 -2.23
C CYS A 77 0.30 7.27 -1.74
N VAL A 78 0.76 6.45 -0.80
CA VAL A 78 0.00 5.29 -0.30
C VAL A 78 -0.49 5.58 1.10
N ARG A 79 -1.81 5.58 1.28
CA ARG A 79 -2.46 5.84 2.57
C ARG A 79 -2.46 4.57 3.41
N CYS A 80 -2.01 4.71 4.66
CA CYS A 80 -2.17 3.70 5.69
C CYS A 80 -3.34 4.09 6.60
N GLU A 81 -4.47 3.44 6.37
CA GLU A 81 -5.71 3.65 7.10
C GLU A 81 -6.24 2.32 7.62
N TRP A 82 -7.09 2.38 8.65
CA TRP A 82 -7.82 1.21 9.15
C TRP A 82 -8.73 0.67 8.03
N PRO A 83 -8.81 -0.65 7.75
CA PRO A 83 -8.34 -1.81 8.53
C PRO A 83 -6.93 -2.34 8.21
N ALA A 84 -6.21 -1.77 7.24
CA ALA A 84 -4.89 -2.26 6.86
C ALA A 84 -3.81 -1.98 7.93
N GLN A 85 -4.12 -1.09 8.86
CA GLN A 85 -3.27 -0.71 9.98
C GLN A 85 -3.33 -1.76 11.10
N ASP A 86 -2.16 -2.28 11.48
CA ASP A 86 -2.03 -3.17 12.64
C ASP A 86 -2.38 -2.43 13.94
N ALA A 87 -3.19 -3.08 14.78
CA ALA A 87 -3.76 -2.46 15.99
C ALA A 87 -2.70 -2.13 17.04
N ARG A 88 -1.55 -2.83 17.07
CA ARG A 88 -0.50 -2.65 18.08
C ARG A 88 0.54 -1.62 17.63
N SER A 89 1.12 -1.84 16.46
CA SER A 89 2.19 -1.02 15.89
C SER A 89 1.68 0.26 15.25
N ARG A 90 0.37 0.33 14.91
CA ARG A 90 -0.23 1.40 14.10
C ARG A 90 0.45 1.55 12.73
N ARG A 91 1.03 0.47 12.19
CA ARG A 91 1.67 0.45 10.87
C ARG A 91 0.90 -0.40 9.88
N CYS A 92 1.03 -0.09 8.59
CA CYS A 92 0.53 -0.97 7.54
C CYS A 92 1.60 -1.98 7.12
N TYR A 93 1.16 -3.19 6.79
CA TYR A 93 2.04 -4.23 6.27
C TYR A 93 2.68 -3.79 4.94
N GLY A 94 4.01 -3.87 4.86
CA GLY A 94 4.76 -3.43 3.68
C GLY A 94 4.94 -1.92 3.57
N ASP A 95 4.68 -1.13 4.63
CA ASP A 95 4.96 0.31 4.66
C ASP A 95 6.46 0.65 4.61
N GLY A 96 7.30 -0.37 4.83
CA GLY A 96 8.74 -0.31 4.70
C GLY A 96 9.44 0.58 5.70
N GLY A 97 8.87 0.94 6.85
CA GLY A 97 9.58 1.88 7.72
C GLY A 97 10.58 1.26 8.70
N GLY A 98 11.02 0.03 8.44
CA GLY A 98 12.35 -0.46 8.84
C GLY A 98 13.39 -0.45 7.70
N ALA A 99 12.99 -0.02 6.50
CA ALA A 99 13.84 -0.04 5.32
C ALA A 99 14.74 1.20 5.26
N GLY A 100 16.04 0.99 5.03
CA GLY A 100 16.99 2.09 4.81
C GLY A 100 16.69 2.84 3.50
N GLY A 101 17.20 4.07 3.36
CA GLY A 101 16.84 5.04 2.31
C GLY A 101 17.08 4.65 0.84
N HIS A 102 17.47 3.42 0.55
CA HIS A 102 17.67 2.88 -0.80
C HIS A 102 17.19 1.43 -0.95
N GLN A 103 16.49 0.89 0.04
CA GLN A 103 16.01 -0.49 -0.02
C GLN A 103 14.80 -0.58 -0.96
N LEU A 104 14.92 -1.45 -1.96
CA LEU A 104 13.82 -1.81 -2.83
C LEU A 104 12.84 -2.69 -2.09
N LEU A 105 11.58 -2.25 -2.01
CA LEU A 105 10.49 -2.99 -1.41
C LEU A 105 9.58 -3.53 -2.52
N LEU A 106 9.00 -4.69 -2.27
CA LEU A 106 8.07 -5.33 -3.20
C LEU A 106 6.66 -4.78 -2.98
N TRP A 107 5.94 -4.56 -4.07
CA TRP A 107 4.52 -4.24 -4.04
C TRP A 107 3.76 -5.12 -5.03
N GLN A 108 2.48 -5.32 -4.75
CA GLN A 108 1.58 -6.08 -5.59
C GLN A 108 0.20 -5.42 -5.61
N ALA A 109 -0.40 -5.37 -6.80
CA ALA A 109 -1.74 -4.85 -6.97
C ALA A 109 -2.79 -5.84 -6.44
N ALA A 110 -3.70 -5.35 -5.60
CA ALA A 110 -4.86 -6.09 -5.13
C ALA A 110 -5.74 -6.53 -6.30
N GLY A 111 -6.21 -7.78 -6.28
CA GLY A 111 -7.07 -8.33 -7.34
C GLY A 111 -6.36 -8.62 -8.67
N HIS A 112 -5.08 -8.27 -8.83
CA HIS A 112 -4.32 -8.61 -10.03
C HIS A 112 -2.86 -9.01 -9.70
N PRO A 113 -2.62 -10.23 -9.17
CA PRO A 113 -1.31 -10.65 -8.66
C PRO A 113 -0.17 -10.62 -9.68
N ARG A 114 -0.50 -10.64 -10.99
CA ARG A 114 0.51 -10.52 -12.06
C ARG A 114 1.07 -9.10 -12.18
N CYS A 115 0.36 -8.08 -11.69
CA CYS A 115 0.83 -6.70 -11.61
C CYS A 115 1.52 -6.49 -10.26
N ARG A 116 2.83 -6.62 -10.25
CA ARG A 116 3.69 -6.47 -9.08
C ARG A 116 5.05 -5.92 -9.50
N GLY A 117 5.72 -5.24 -8.60
CA GLY A 117 7.01 -4.64 -8.91
C GLY A 117 7.78 -4.27 -7.66
N THR A 118 8.79 -3.44 -7.87
CA THR A 118 9.53 -2.82 -6.78
C THR A 118 9.25 -1.33 -6.72
N TRP A 119 9.46 -0.76 -5.55
CA TRP A 119 9.45 0.68 -5.34
C TRP A 119 10.49 1.04 -4.27
N GLU A 120 10.82 2.32 -4.18
CA GLU A 120 11.73 2.86 -3.16
C GLU A 120 10.92 3.73 -2.21
N ARG A 121 11.12 3.56 -0.89
CA ARG A 121 10.44 4.36 0.12
C ARG A 121 11.12 5.72 0.25
N LEU A 122 10.38 6.79 -0.04
CA LEU A 122 10.89 8.16 0.04
C LEU A 122 10.69 8.77 1.44
N GLY A 123 9.57 8.49 2.09
CA GLY A 123 9.27 9.08 3.39
C GLY A 123 7.85 8.85 3.86
N GLN A 124 7.58 9.25 5.10
CA GLN A 124 6.27 9.17 5.74
C GLN A 124 5.76 10.57 6.09
N LEU A 125 4.49 10.81 5.81
CA LEU A 125 3.74 12.04 6.07
C LEU A 125 2.63 11.75 7.08
N ARG A 126 2.48 12.61 8.09
CA ARG A 126 1.47 12.44 9.15
C ARG A 126 0.06 12.86 8.75
N ASP A 127 -0.09 13.84 7.86
CA ASP A 127 -1.38 14.48 7.56
C ASP A 127 -1.89 14.24 6.13
N CYS A 128 -1.64 13.03 5.58
CA CYS A 128 -2.21 12.49 4.35
C CYS A 128 -2.70 13.46 3.25
N SER A 129 -1.88 14.46 2.92
CA SER A 129 -2.11 15.42 1.85
C SER A 129 -1.68 14.85 0.50
N CYS A 130 -2.10 13.61 0.21
CA CYS A 130 -1.85 12.97 -1.07
C CYS A 130 -2.63 13.72 -2.18
N PRO A 131 -2.02 13.97 -3.35
CA PRO A 131 -2.79 14.42 -4.51
C PRO A 131 -3.85 13.37 -4.88
N GLU A 132 -5.01 13.81 -5.40
CA GLU A 132 -6.06 12.88 -5.83
C GLU A 132 -5.53 11.89 -6.89
N VAL A 133 -4.70 12.39 -7.80
CA VAL A 133 -4.01 11.61 -8.82
C VAL A 133 -2.79 10.91 -8.21
N HIS A 134 -2.63 9.61 -8.49
CA HIS A 134 -1.57 8.75 -7.92
C HIS A 134 -1.70 8.46 -6.41
N SER A 135 -2.88 8.65 -5.84
CA SER A 135 -3.23 8.16 -4.51
C SER A 135 -3.58 6.67 -4.54
N LEU A 136 -2.96 5.91 -3.64
CA LEU A 136 -3.16 4.48 -3.43
C LEU A 136 -3.46 4.22 -1.95
N VAL A 137 -3.95 3.03 -1.62
CA VAL A 137 -4.25 2.62 -0.23
C VAL A 137 -3.72 1.21 0.01
N PHE A 138 -3.16 0.98 1.20
CA PHE A 138 -2.80 -0.37 1.67
C PHE A 138 -4.07 -1.18 2.01
N ILE A 139 -4.04 -2.50 1.81
CA ILE A 139 -5.16 -3.40 2.14
C ILE A 139 -4.75 -4.60 2.98
#